data_AF-A0A924LI80-F1
#
_entry.id   AF-A0A924LI80-F1
#
_cell.length_a   1.000
_cell.length_b   1.000
_cell.length_c   1.000
_cell.angle_alpha   90.00
_cell.angle_beta   90.00
_cell.angle_gamma   90.00
#
_symmetry.space_group_name_H-M   'P 1'
#
loop_
_entity.id
_entity.type
_entity.pdbx_description
1 polymer ?
#
loop_
_entity_poly.entity_id
_entity_poly.type
_entity_poly.pdbx_seq_one_letter_code
_entity_poly.pdbx_strand_id
1 'polypeptide(L)'
;MGRNLPPLEILDALRHLGLLALGDSATGEALAGGVSSDIWRIDLPSGPICAKRALSRLKVAALWEAPVIRNQYEAGWMRRAEAAVPGATPGLLGQIDGVLAMRFLPPDRYRLWKSALRDGLADPAFAAQVAARLVLIHAATTDAAADFPTDEIFRAIRLEPYLLATAAVHPDLAAQLAALVATTEAG
;
A
#
# COMPACT_ATOMS: atom_id res chain seq x y z
N MET A 1 -2.35 -21.50 -11.09
CA MET A 1 -1.46 -20.36 -11.30
C MET A 1 -0.05 -20.83 -11.01
N GLY A 2 0.90 -20.64 -11.92
CA GLY A 2 2.24 -21.21 -11.81
C GLY A 2 3.04 -20.56 -10.68
N ARG A 3 3.67 -21.39 -9.83
CA ARG A 3 4.68 -20.91 -8.89
C ARG A 3 5.86 -20.35 -9.68
N ASN A 4 6.13 -19.06 -9.49
CA ASN A 4 7.19 -18.34 -10.17
C ASN A 4 8.28 -17.93 -9.18
N LEU A 5 9.45 -17.60 -9.72
CA LEU A 5 10.51 -16.97 -8.97
C LEU A 5 10.15 -15.49 -8.70
N PRO A 6 10.13 -15.05 -7.44
CA PRO A 6 9.96 -13.64 -7.09
C PRO A 6 11.12 -12.78 -7.61
N PRO A 7 10.93 -11.46 -7.76
CA PRO A 7 12.02 -10.52 -8.03
C PRO A 7 13.17 -10.67 -7.04
N LEU A 8 14.40 -10.54 -7.51
CA LEU A 8 15.61 -10.70 -6.68
C LEU A 8 15.60 -9.73 -5.49
N GLU A 9 15.13 -8.51 -5.71
CA GLU A 9 15.05 -7.47 -4.69
C GLU A 9 14.09 -7.85 -3.56
N ILE A 10 13.04 -8.63 -3.85
CA ILE A 10 12.17 -9.20 -2.80
C ILE A 10 12.93 -10.29 -2.05
N LEU A 11 13.60 -11.21 -2.75
CA LEU A 11 14.34 -12.31 -2.12
C LEU A 11 15.48 -11.79 -1.23
N ASP A 12 16.21 -10.79 -1.69
CA ASP A 12 17.32 -10.17 -0.95
C ASP A 12 16.81 -9.41 0.29
N ALA A 13 15.72 -8.66 0.16
CA ALA A 13 15.07 -8.04 1.32
C ALA A 13 14.62 -9.09 2.35
N LEU A 14 14.05 -10.22 1.92
CA LEU A 14 13.66 -11.29 2.86
C LEU A 14 14.87 -11.91 3.57
N ARG A 15 16.02 -12.01 2.90
CA ARG A 15 17.28 -12.48 3.53
C ARG A 15 17.80 -11.48 4.54
N HIS A 16 17.82 -10.19 4.20
CA HIS A 16 18.23 -9.14 5.14
C HIS A 16 17.33 -9.08 6.38
N LEU A 17 16.03 -9.38 6.22
CA LEU A 17 15.07 -9.45 7.32
C LEU A 17 15.16 -10.78 8.12
N GLY A 18 16.01 -11.73 7.70
CA GLY A 18 16.11 -13.05 8.32
C GLY A 18 14.88 -13.95 8.10
N LEU A 19 14.02 -13.60 7.15
CA LEU A 19 12.81 -14.35 6.79
C LEU A 19 13.10 -15.48 5.78
N LEU A 20 14.23 -15.40 5.08
CA LEU A 20 14.74 -16.40 4.15
C LEU A 20 16.24 -16.63 4.42
N ALA A 21 16.70 -17.88 4.52
CA ALA A 21 18.11 -18.15 4.78
C ALA A 21 18.99 -17.82 3.55
N LEU A 22 20.27 -17.52 3.81
CA LEU A 22 21.28 -17.38 2.76
C LEU A 22 21.47 -18.73 2.06
N GLY A 23 21.19 -18.78 0.76
CA GLY A 23 21.25 -20.01 -0.06
C GLY A 23 19.90 -20.67 -0.31
N ASP A 24 18.86 -20.32 0.46
CA ASP A 24 17.52 -20.82 0.20
C ASP A 24 16.88 -20.11 -0.98
N SER A 25 16.03 -20.85 -1.68
CA SER A 25 15.13 -20.34 -2.70
C SER A 25 13.71 -20.32 -2.18
N ALA A 26 12.95 -19.30 -2.57
CA ALA A 26 11.52 -19.23 -2.31
C ALA A 26 10.79 -19.09 -3.64
N THR A 27 9.63 -19.73 -3.74
CA THR A 27 8.72 -19.55 -4.87
C THR A 27 7.47 -18.83 -4.39
N GLY A 28 6.71 -18.29 -5.32
CA GLY A 28 5.52 -17.57 -4.97
C GLY A 28 4.61 -17.31 -6.16
N GLU A 29 3.62 -16.49 -5.92
CA GLU A 29 2.71 -15.99 -6.95
C GLU A 29 2.63 -14.47 -6.85
N ALA A 30 2.70 -13.82 -8.01
CA ALA A 30 2.42 -12.40 -8.11
C ALA A 30 0.92 -12.17 -7.85
N LEU A 31 0.62 -11.24 -6.96
CA LEU A 31 -0.73 -10.81 -6.63
C LEU A 31 -1.08 -9.59 -7.49
N ALA A 32 -2.23 -9.65 -8.16
CA ALA A 32 -2.72 -8.58 -9.02
C ALA A 32 -3.49 -7.51 -8.23
N GLY A 33 -3.78 -6.38 -8.88
CA GLY A 33 -4.72 -5.37 -8.39
C GLY A 33 -4.13 -4.00 -8.04
N GLY A 34 -2.80 -3.84 -8.06
CA GLY A 34 -2.11 -2.57 -7.84
C GLY A 34 -1.16 -2.19 -8.98
N VAL A 35 -1.00 -0.89 -9.22
CA VAL A 35 -0.08 -0.35 -10.24
C VAL A 35 1.22 0.21 -9.67
N SER A 36 1.26 0.49 -8.36
CA SER A 36 2.38 1.16 -7.70
C SER A 36 3.37 0.20 -7.04
N SER A 37 3.10 -1.10 -7.05
CA SER A 37 3.93 -2.09 -6.39
C SER A 37 3.95 -3.42 -7.15
N ASP A 38 5.03 -4.17 -6.96
CA ASP A 38 4.96 -5.62 -7.05
C ASP A 38 4.47 -6.16 -5.71
N ILE A 39 3.47 -7.03 -5.77
CA ILE A 39 2.93 -7.70 -4.58
C ILE A 39 3.03 -9.19 -4.86
N TRP A 40 3.61 -9.92 -3.93
CA TRP A 40 3.86 -11.35 -4.05
C TRP A 40 3.41 -12.06 -2.79
N ARG A 41 2.71 -13.18 -2.96
CA ARG A 41 2.65 -14.20 -1.92
C ARG A 41 3.89 -15.08 -2.07
N ILE A 42 4.68 -15.20 -1.02
CA ILE A 42 5.91 -15.99 -0.98
C ILE A 42 5.67 -17.21 -0.09
N ASP A 43 5.95 -18.40 -0.61
CA ASP A 43 5.86 -19.65 0.14
C ASP A 43 7.17 -19.87 0.91
N LEU A 44 7.12 -19.75 2.25
CA LEU A 44 8.23 -20.05 3.16
C LEU A 44 7.92 -21.29 4.01
N PRO A 45 8.94 -21.97 4.58
CA PRO A 45 8.72 -23.10 5.49
C PRO A 45 7.85 -22.76 6.71
N SER A 46 7.91 -21.51 7.20
CA SER A 46 7.10 -21.01 8.32
C SER A 46 5.66 -20.65 7.93
N GLY A 47 5.30 -20.78 6.65
CA GLY A 47 4.00 -20.41 6.11
C GLY A 47 4.10 -19.23 5.12
N PRO A 48 3.02 -18.98 4.35
CA PRO A 48 3.05 -17.95 3.32
C PRO A 48 3.06 -16.55 3.91
N ILE A 49 3.85 -15.67 3.29
CA ILE A 49 3.89 -14.24 3.60
C ILE A 49 3.51 -13.41 2.37
N CYS A 50 3.18 -12.15 2.58
CA CYS A 50 3.02 -11.16 1.52
C CYS A 50 4.25 -10.25 1.51
N ALA A 51 4.93 -10.14 0.38
CA ALA A 51 5.98 -9.18 0.14
C ALA A 51 5.48 -8.12 -0.86
N LYS A 52 5.62 -6.84 -0.48
CA LYS A 52 5.21 -5.69 -1.30
C LYS A 52 6.44 -4.82 -1.57
N ARG A 53 6.81 -4.69 -2.84
CA ARG A 53 7.90 -3.84 -3.30
C ARG A 53 7.35 -2.59 -3.98
N ALA A 54 7.71 -1.41 -3.49
CA ALA A 54 7.36 -0.14 -4.15
C ALA A 54 8.14 0.04 -5.47
N LEU A 55 7.46 0.47 -6.53
CA LEU A 55 8.05 0.73 -7.83
C LEU A 55 8.32 2.23 -8.02
N SER A 56 9.45 2.59 -8.64
CA SER A 56 9.71 3.99 -9.03
C SER A 56 8.78 4.45 -10.15
N ARG A 57 8.40 3.54 -11.05
CA ARG A 57 7.44 3.77 -12.14
C ARG A 57 6.18 2.93 -11.96
N LEU A 58 5.02 3.56 -12.07
CA LEU A 58 3.72 2.90 -11.98
C LEU A 58 3.42 2.09 -13.26
N LYS A 59 2.74 0.96 -13.09
CA LYS A 59 2.28 0.07 -14.17
C LYS A 59 1.03 0.62 -14.86
N VAL A 60 1.16 1.78 -15.47
CA VAL A 60 0.11 2.44 -16.27
C VAL A 60 0.67 2.84 -17.64
N ALA A 61 -0.21 3.21 -18.57
CA ALA A 61 0.22 3.60 -19.93
C ALA A 61 1.04 4.90 -19.94
N ALA A 62 0.66 5.88 -19.09
CA ALA A 62 1.40 7.12 -18.94
C ALA A 62 2.71 6.91 -18.17
N LEU A 63 3.68 7.81 -18.37
CA LEU A 63 4.87 7.86 -17.52
C LEU A 63 4.51 8.51 -16.19
N TRP A 64 4.25 7.69 -15.17
CA TRP A 64 4.02 8.15 -13.80
C TRP A 64 5.08 7.58 -12.87
N GLU A 65 5.76 8.47 -12.18
CA GLU A 65 6.85 8.15 -11.25
C GLU A 65 6.44 8.49 -9.82
N ALA A 66 6.96 7.72 -8.87
CA ALA A 66 6.65 7.91 -7.46
C ALA A 66 7.86 7.56 -6.59
N PRO A 67 8.21 8.38 -5.58
CA PRO A 67 9.30 8.07 -4.66
C PRO A 67 9.10 6.73 -3.96
N VAL A 68 10.08 5.83 -4.05
CA VAL A 68 10.02 4.48 -3.44
C VAL A 68 10.00 4.56 -1.91
N ILE A 69 10.54 5.64 -1.35
CA ILE A 69 10.58 5.93 0.09
C ILE A 69 9.20 5.88 0.76
N ARG A 70 8.10 6.03 0.00
CA ARG A 70 6.72 5.81 0.48
C ARG A 70 6.49 4.47 1.19
N ASN A 71 7.30 3.47 0.89
CA ASN A 71 7.31 2.18 1.58
C ASN A 71 7.62 2.32 3.09
N GLN A 72 8.46 3.27 3.50
CA GLN A 72 8.77 3.55 4.91
C GLN A 72 7.57 4.11 5.65
N TYR A 73 6.84 5.04 5.02
CA TYR A 73 5.63 5.60 5.61
C TYR A 73 4.50 4.57 5.66
N GLU A 74 4.40 3.65 4.69
CA GLU A 74 3.46 2.53 4.78
C GLU A 74 3.76 1.65 6.01
N ALA A 75 5.02 1.28 6.23
CA ALA A 75 5.43 0.53 7.42
C ALA A 75 5.19 1.31 8.72
N GLY A 76 5.52 2.60 8.74
CA GLY A 76 5.30 3.50 9.87
C GLY A 76 3.83 3.61 10.24
N TRP A 77 2.96 3.80 9.24
CA TRP A 77 1.51 3.83 9.43
C TRP A 77 0.99 2.48 9.96
N MET A 78 1.45 1.35 9.40
CA MET A 78 1.04 0.03 9.90
C MET A 78 1.39 -0.17 11.38
N ARG A 79 2.60 0.24 11.80
CA ARG A 79 2.99 0.16 13.22
C ARG A 79 2.10 1.02 14.12
N ARG A 80 1.79 2.27 13.72
CA ARG A 80 0.90 3.14 14.49
C ARG A 80 -0.53 2.61 14.55
N ALA A 81 -1.07 2.16 13.42
CA ALA A 81 -2.41 1.61 13.34
C ALA A 81 -2.56 0.34 14.19
N GLU A 82 -1.57 -0.55 14.16
CA GLU A 82 -1.56 -1.76 15.00
C GLU A 82 -1.45 -1.43 16.49
N ALA A 83 -0.65 -0.44 16.87
CA ALA A 83 -0.55 0.02 18.25
C ALA A 83 -1.86 0.66 18.76
N ALA A 84 -2.55 1.41 17.91
CA ALA A 84 -3.83 2.03 18.24
C ALA A 84 -4.98 1.01 18.30
N VAL A 85 -5.01 0.08 17.33
CA VAL A 85 -6.06 -0.93 17.18
C VAL A 85 -5.42 -2.24 16.70
N PRO A 86 -5.10 -3.16 17.63
CA PRO A 86 -4.54 -4.46 17.27
C PRO A 86 -5.40 -5.22 16.26
N GLY A 87 -4.78 -5.76 15.22
CA GLY A 87 -5.44 -6.44 14.12
C GLY A 87 -6.09 -5.53 13.06
N ALA A 88 -5.88 -4.21 13.11
CA ALA A 88 -6.29 -3.30 12.05
C ALA A 88 -5.45 -3.45 10.77
N THR A 89 -4.26 -4.07 10.88
CA THR A 89 -3.35 -4.29 9.76
C THR A 89 -2.89 -5.76 9.67
N PRO A 90 -2.42 -6.22 8.50
CA PRO A 90 -1.65 -7.45 8.44
C PRO A 90 -0.41 -7.34 9.35
N GLY A 91 -0.09 -8.40 10.09
CA GLY A 91 1.08 -8.39 10.97
C GLY A 91 2.35 -8.09 10.20
N LEU A 92 3.00 -6.97 10.50
CA LEU A 92 4.25 -6.55 9.86
C LEU A 92 5.39 -7.46 10.32
N LEU A 93 6.11 -8.06 9.37
CA LEU A 93 7.26 -8.92 9.65
C LEU A 93 8.58 -8.17 9.50
N GLY A 94 8.62 -7.16 8.64
CA GLY A 94 9.81 -6.35 8.44
C GLY A 94 9.70 -5.45 7.22
N GLN A 95 10.65 -4.53 7.09
CA GLN A 95 10.72 -3.61 5.97
C GLN A 95 12.18 -3.21 5.73
N ILE A 96 12.64 -3.32 4.49
CA ILE A 96 13.98 -2.88 4.06
C ILE A 96 14.00 -2.66 2.54
N ASP A 97 14.83 -1.74 2.05
CA ASP A 97 15.11 -1.52 0.62
C ASP A 97 13.86 -1.37 -0.28
N GLY A 98 12.83 -0.69 0.22
CA GLY A 98 11.57 -0.48 -0.51
C GLY A 98 10.65 -1.70 -0.56
N VAL A 99 10.97 -2.76 0.18
CA VAL A 99 10.17 -3.97 0.35
C VAL A 99 9.59 -4.01 1.77
N LEU A 100 8.28 -4.25 1.85
CA LEU A 100 7.55 -4.48 3.08
C LEU A 100 7.05 -5.93 3.11
N ALA A 101 7.44 -6.68 4.13
CA ALA A 101 7.04 -8.06 4.36
C ALA A 101 6.02 -8.14 5.48
N MET A 102 4.89 -8.81 5.25
CA MET A 102 3.79 -8.92 6.20
C MET A 102 3.09 -10.28 6.13
N ARG A 103 2.28 -10.60 7.12
CA ARG A 103 1.42 -11.79 7.14
C ARG A 103 0.54 -11.83 5.89
N PHE A 104 0.54 -12.96 5.18
CA PHE A 104 -0.41 -13.17 4.10
C PHE A 104 -1.84 -13.36 4.66
N LEU A 105 -2.82 -12.70 4.05
CA LEU A 105 -4.23 -12.80 4.39
C LEU A 105 -4.96 -13.60 3.31
N PRO A 106 -5.30 -14.89 3.54
CA PRO A 106 -5.89 -15.74 2.52
C PRO A 106 -7.28 -15.24 2.08
N PRO A 107 -7.55 -15.11 0.78
CA PRO A 107 -8.76 -14.45 0.27
C PRO A 107 -10.06 -15.21 0.58
N ASP A 108 -9.98 -16.50 0.88
CA ASP A 108 -11.09 -17.33 1.37
C ASP A 108 -11.56 -16.93 2.77
N ARG A 109 -10.67 -16.34 3.58
CA ARG A 109 -10.99 -15.81 4.92
C ARG A 109 -11.07 -14.28 4.96
N TYR A 110 -10.33 -13.60 4.09
CA TYR A 110 -10.19 -12.14 4.06
C TYR A 110 -10.68 -11.59 2.72
N ARG A 111 -11.99 -11.40 2.60
CA ARG A 111 -12.61 -10.89 1.37
C ARG A 111 -12.32 -9.40 1.17
N LEU A 112 -12.00 -9.02 -0.07
CA LEU A 112 -11.92 -7.61 -0.47
C LEU A 112 -13.31 -6.95 -0.38
N TRP A 113 -13.43 -5.92 0.46
CA TRP A 113 -14.69 -5.19 0.65
C TRP A 113 -15.19 -4.55 -0.65
N LYS A 114 -14.28 -4.06 -1.51
CA LYS A 114 -14.62 -3.55 -2.86
C LYS A 114 -15.40 -4.57 -3.70
N SER A 115 -14.97 -5.84 -3.68
CA SER A 115 -15.67 -6.90 -4.42
C SER A 115 -17.04 -7.16 -3.79
N ALA A 116 -17.12 -7.23 -2.46
CA ALA A 116 -18.40 -7.40 -1.76
C ALA A 116 -19.39 -6.28 -2.11
N LEU A 117 -18.97 -5.02 -2.06
CA LEU A 117 -19.81 -3.86 -2.40
C LEU A 117 -20.28 -3.90 -3.85
N ARG A 118 -19.37 -4.18 -4.80
CA ARG A 118 -19.72 -4.34 -6.22
C ARG A 118 -20.76 -5.43 -6.43
N ASP A 119 -20.66 -6.52 -5.67
CA ASP A 119 -21.57 -7.66 -5.76
C ASP A 119 -22.87 -7.44 -4.94
N GLY A 120 -23.14 -6.21 -4.47
CA GLY A 120 -24.36 -5.82 -3.76
C GLY A 120 -24.39 -6.14 -2.26
N LEU A 121 -23.27 -6.60 -1.70
CA LEU A 121 -23.16 -6.96 -0.29
C LEU A 121 -22.67 -5.76 0.53
N ALA A 122 -23.62 -4.89 0.88
CA ALA A 122 -23.40 -3.71 1.71
C ALA A 122 -23.99 -3.94 3.10
N ASP A 123 -23.18 -4.47 4.03
CA ASP A 123 -23.57 -4.65 5.43
C ASP A 123 -23.28 -3.37 6.25
N PRO A 124 -24.31 -2.66 6.77
CA PRO A 124 -24.11 -1.48 7.59
C PRO A 124 -23.36 -1.77 8.90
N ALA A 125 -23.49 -2.97 9.47
CA ALA A 125 -22.80 -3.34 10.70
C ALA A 125 -21.29 -3.49 10.45
N PHE A 126 -20.90 -4.04 9.30
CA PHE A 126 -19.50 -4.05 8.87
C PHE A 126 -18.95 -2.63 8.66
N ALA A 127 -19.72 -1.75 8.01
CA ALA A 127 -19.31 -0.35 7.82
C ALA A 127 -19.09 0.37 9.16
N ALA A 128 -20.00 0.18 10.13
CA ALA A 128 -19.86 0.74 11.48
C ALA A 128 -18.59 0.22 12.19
N GLN A 129 -18.26 -1.06 12.02
CA GLN A 129 -17.04 -1.66 12.55
C GLN A 129 -15.75 -1.11 11.93
N VAL A 130 -15.76 -0.78 10.64
CA VAL A 130 -14.64 -0.10 9.97
C VAL A 130 -14.51 1.33 10.50
N ALA A 131 -15.63 2.06 10.59
CA ALA A 131 -15.66 3.43 11.10
C ALA A 131 -15.12 3.53 12.54
N ALA A 132 -15.55 2.64 13.43
CA ALA A 132 -15.09 2.61 14.82
C ALA A 132 -13.55 2.46 14.92
N ARG A 133 -12.95 1.59 14.08
CA ARG A 133 -11.50 1.40 14.05
C ARG A 133 -10.77 2.62 13.48
N LEU A 134 -11.31 3.23 12.42
CA LEU A 134 -10.74 4.45 11.85
C LEU A 134 -10.74 5.60 12.86
N VAL A 135 -11.84 5.79 13.60
CA VAL A 135 -11.91 6.82 14.65
C VAL A 135 -10.82 6.63 15.70
N LEU A 136 -10.61 5.40 16.18
CA LEU A 136 -9.56 5.10 17.15
C LEU A 136 -8.15 5.36 16.60
N ILE A 137 -7.88 4.95 15.35
CA ILE A 137 -6.60 5.20 14.70
C ILE A 137 -6.36 6.72 14.56
N HIS A 138 -7.36 7.46 14.06
CA HIS A 138 -7.25 8.91 13.90
C HIS A 138 -7.02 9.62 15.24
N ALA A 139 -7.75 9.24 16.29
CA ALA A 139 -7.58 9.81 17.62
C ALA A 139 -6.19 9.51 18.21
N ALA A 140 -5.60 8.36 17.89
CA ALA A 140 -4.27 7.97 18.35
C ALA A 140 -3.11 8.58 17.55
N THR A 141 -3.38 9.26 16.43
CA THR A 141 -2.34 9.78 15.52
C THR A 141 -2.48 11.27 15.24
N THR A 142 -3.09 12.04 16.13
CA THR A 142 -3.28 13.50 15.95
C THR A 142 -1.98 14.30 15.93
N ASP A 143 -0.91 13.75 16.49
CA ASP A 143 0.44 14.34 16.57
C ASP A 143 1.41 13.79 15.51
N ALA A 144 0.93 12.93 14.60
CA ALA A 144 1.79 12.17 13.71
C ALA A 144 2.43 12.99 12.58
N ALA A 145 1.97 14.22 12.30
CA ALA A 145 2.34 14.95 11.10
C ALA A 145 3.87 15.05 10.89
N ALA A 146 4.64 15.34 11.95
CA ALA A 146 6.09 15.46 11.88
C ALA A 146 6.81 14.16 11.47
N ASP A 147 6.20 13.00 11.74
CA ASP A 147 6.75 11.68 11.40
C ASP A 147 6.42 11.25 9.96
N PHE A 148 5.54 11.99 9.29
CA PHE A 148 5.07 11.71 7.92
C PHE A 148 5.17 12.93 7.00
N PRO A 149 6.39 13.48 6.76
CA PRO A 149 6.61 14.55 5.78
C PRO A 149 6.45 13.99 4.35
N THR A 150 5.21 13.81 3.93
CA THR A 150 4.83 13.01 2.74
C THR A 150 4.29 13.85 1.60
N ASP A 151 4.43 15.18 1.66
CA ASP A 151 3.84 16.12 0.70
C ASP A 151 4.28 15.82 -0.74
N GLU A 152 5.58 15.60 -0.96
CA GLU A 152 6.10 15.23 -2.29
C GLU A 152 5.52 13.90 -2.79
N ILE A 153 5.37 12.92 -1.90
CA ILE A 153 4.76 11.63 -2.24
C ILE A 153 3.28 11.83 -2.58
N PHE A 154 2.56 12.59 -1.76
CA PHE A 154 1.15 12.87 -1.94
C PHE A 154 0.91 13.59 -3.26
N ARG A 155 1.72 14.60 -3.59
CA ARG A 155 1.67 15.29 -4.88
C ARG A 155 1.88 14.32 -6.05
N ALA A 156 2.96 13.55 -6.02
CA ALA A 156 3.32 12.62 -7.09
C ALA A 156 2.29 11.52 -7.34
N ILE A 157 1.56 11.07 -6.30
CA ILE A 157 0.63 9.94 -6.43
C ILE A 157 -0.87 10.32 -6.35
N ARG A 158 -1.21 11.52 -5.87
CA ARG A 158 -2.60 11.97 -5.67
C ARG A 158 -2.94 13.24 -6.45
N LEU A 159 -2.04 14.21 -6.57
CA LEU A 159 -2.37 15.48 -7.22
C LEU A 159 -2.03 15.44 -8.71
N GLU A 160 -0.81 15.03 -9.05
CA GLU A 160 -0.36 14.95 -10.43
C GLU A 160 -1.19 13.98 -11.27
N PRO A 161 -1.40 12.71 -10.86
CA PRO A 161 -2.05 11.73 -11.72
C PRO A 161 -3.56 11.93 -11.87
N TYR A 162 -4.22 12.53 -10.86
CA TYR A 162 -5.67 12.67 -10.84
C TYR A 162 -6.15 14.08 -11.21
N LEU A 163 -5.44 15.13 -10.80
CA LEU A 163 -5.90 16.51 -11.01
C LEU A 163 -5.14 17.18 -12.15
N LEU A 164 -3.80 17.19 -12.10
CA LEU A 164 -3.00 17.91 -13.11
C LEU A 164 -3.02 17.20 -14.48
N ALA A 165 -2.93 15.86 -14.50
CA ALA A 165 -3.07 15.10 -15.73
C ALA A 165 -4.46 15.27 -16.36
N THR A 166 -5.51 15.33 -15.53
CA THR A 166 -6.89 15.58 -15.99
C THR A 166 -7.03 17.00 -16.53
N ALA A 167 -6.46 18.00 -15.86
CA ALA A 167 -6.48 19.40 -16.30
C ALA A 167 -5.80 19.59 -17.67
N ALA A 168 -4.74 18.84 -17.96
CA ALA A 168 -4.06 18.88 -19.24
C ALA A 168 -4.92 18.35 -20.41
N VAL A 169 -5.85 17.43 -20.13
CA VAL A 169 -6.77 16.85 -21.12
C VAL A 169 -8.09 17.62 -21.22
N HIS A 170 -8.48 18.33 -20.16
CA HIS A 170 -9.72 19.11 -20.06
C HIS A 170 -9.43 20.59 -19.76
N PRO A 171 -9.05 21.39 -20.77
CA PRO A 171 -8.68 22.79 -20.58
C PRO A 171 -9.79 23.66 -19.97
N ASP A 172 -11.05 23.30 -20.19
CA ASP A 172 -12.24 23.94 -19.63
C ASP A 172 -12.36 23.79 -18.11
N LEU A 173 -11.76 22.73 -17.55
CA LEU A 173 -11.75 22.45 -16.11
C LEU A 173 -10.39 22.78 -15.44
N ALA A 174 -9.38 23.15 -16.23
CA ALA A 174 -8.00 23.26 -15.75
C ALA A 174 -7.84 24.24 -14.57
N ALA A 175 -8.49 25.40 -14.63
CA ALA A 175 -8.43 26.40 -13.57
C ALA A 175 -9.01 25.90 -12.23
N GLN A 176 -10.11 25.14 -12.29
CA GLN A 176 -10.77 24.59 -11.11
C GLN A 176 -9.94 23.47 -10.48
N LEU A 177 -9.38 22.58 -11.31
CA LEU A 177 -8.51 21.51 -10.86
C LEU A 177 -7.20 22.04 -10.27
N ALA A 178 -6.61 23.09 -10.86
CA ALA A 178 -5.43 23.76 -10.31
C ALA A 178 -5.72 24.42 -8.96
N ALA A 179 -6.89 25.05 -8.80
CA ALA A 179 -7.31 25.62 -7.53
C ALA A 179 -7.49 24.54 -6.43
N LEU A 180 -8.03 23.37 -6.79
CA LEU A 180 -8.12 22.22 -5.88
C LEU A 180 -6.74 21.72 -5.45
N VAL A 181 -5.77 21.62 -6.38
CA VAL A 181 -4.39 21.26 -6.05
C VAL A 181 -3.80 22.25 -5.05
N ALA A 182 -3.86 23.55 -5.36
CA ALA A 182 -3.30 24.59 -4.49
C ALA A 182 -3.94 24.61 -3.09
N THR A 183 -5.26 24.39 -3.01
CA THR A 183 -5.96 24.28 -1.72
C THR A 183 -5.51 23.07 -0.92
N THR A 184 -5.30 21.93 -1.60
CA THR A 184 -4.90 20.68 -0.95
C THR A 184 -3.44 20.71 -0.49
N GLU A 185 -2.55 21.42 -1.19
CA GLU A 185 -1.14 21.57 -0.80
C GLU A 185 -0.93 22.55 0.36
N ALA A 186 -1.92 23.40 0.64
CA ALA A 186 -1.81 24.44 1.67
C ALA A 186 -2.23 24.01 3.09
N GLY A 187 -2.84 22.83 3.24
CA GLY A 187 -3.37 22.30 4.51
C GLY A 187 -2.65 21.06 4.97
#